data_AF-A0A0Q6D7G5-F1
#
_entry.id   AF-A0A0Q6D7G5-F1
#
_cell.length_a   1.000
_cell.length_b   1.000
_cell.length_c   1.000
_cell.angle_alpha   90.00
_cell.angle_beta   90.00
_cell.angle_gamma   90.00
#
_symmetry.space_group_name_H-M   'P 1'
#
loop_
_entity.id
_entity.type
_entity.pdbx_description
1 polymer ?
#
loop_
_entity_poly.entity_id
_entity_poly.type
_entity_poly.pdbx_seq_one_letter_code
_entity_poly.pdbx_strand_id
1 'polypeptide(L)' 'MTNPSPVRHELIDAAQDLVAAITFDDSGIAGRGGNGGLISRETIRKADELRFALLRHEKEQTK' A
#
# COMPACT_ATOMS: atom_id res chain seq x y z
N MET A 1 18.21 -18.85 -9.22
CA MET A 1 17.48 -17.70 -8.65
C MET A 1 16.13 -17.65 -9.32
N THR A 2 15.04 -17.92 -8.60
CA THR A 2 13.68 -17.83 -9.14
C THR A 2 13.30 -16.36 -9.20
N ASN A 3 12.90 -15.87 -10.37
CA ASN A 3 12.38 -14.51 -10.52
C ASN A 3 11.05 -14.43 -9.75
N PRO A 4 10.83 -13.44 -8.87
CA PRO A 4 9.57 -13.35 -8.15
C PRO A 4 8.41 -13.09 -9.11
N SER A 5 7.22 -13.64 -8.80
CA SER A 5 6.02 -13.39 -9.60
C SER A 5 5.72 -11.88 -9.69
N PRO A 6 5.32 -11.36 -10.86
CA PRO A 6 4.89 -9.95 -11.01
C PRO A 6 3.75 -9.57 -10.06
N VAL A 7 2.87 -10.51 -9.70
CA VAL A 7 1.77 -10.27 -8.75
C VAL A 7 2.31 -10.05 -7.33
N ARG A 8 3.38 -10.76 -6.95
CA ARG A 8 4.06 -10.55 -5.66
C ARG A 8 4.70 -9.17 -5.59
N HIS A 9 5.27 -8.68 -6.69
CA HIS A 9 5.81 -7.32 -6.77
C HIS A 9 4.70 -6.29 -6.58
N GLU A 10 3.60 -6.42 -7.33
CA GLU A 10 2.45 -5.52 -7.22
C GLU A 10 1.88 -5.46 -5.80
N LEU A 11 1.78 -6.60 -5.10
CA LEU A 11 1.31 -6.64 -3.71
C LEU A 11 2.25 -5.88 -2.76
N ILE A 12 3.56 -6.07 -2.91
CA ILE A 12 4.57 -5.40 -2.07
C ILE A 12 4.55 -3.90 -2.33
N ASP A 13 4.52 -3.49 -3.60
CA ASP A 13 4.51 -2.08 -3.99
C ASP A 13 3.25 -1.37 -3.45
N ALA A 14 2.07 -1.98 -3.61
CA ALA A 14 0.82 -1.42 -3.07
C ALA A 14 0.82 -1.32 -1.53
N ALA A 15 1.44 -2.28 -0.84
CA ALA A 15 1.58 -2.24 0.61
C ALA A 15 2.54 -1.12 1.07
N GLN A 16 3.66 -0.95 0.38
CA GLN A 16 4.60 0.13 0.65
C GLN A 16 3.97 1.51 0.44
N ASP A 17 3.19 1.67 -0.64
CA ASP A 17 2.44 2.89 -0.92
C ASP A 17 1.44 3.25 0.19
N LEU A 18 0.70 2.25 0.71
CA LEU A 18 -0.22 2.47 1.83
C LEU A 18 0.52 2.89 3.10
N VAL A 19 1.64 2.23 3.43
CA VAL A 19 2.46 2.58 4.60
C VAL A 19 3.00 4.00 4.48
N ALA A 20 3.42 4.42 3.29
CA ALA A 20 3.87 5.78 3.05
C ALA A 20 2.74 6.81 3.27
N ALA A 21 1.53 6.52 2.79
CA ALA A 21 0.37 7.39 2.99
C ALA A 21 -0.01 7.53 4.48
N ILE A 22 -0.03 6.42 5.23
CA ILE A 22 -0.27 6.42 6.68
C ILE A 22 0.81 7.21 7.42
N THR A 23 2.07 7.00 7.05
CA THR A 23 3.21 7.71 7.66
C THR A 23 3.07 9.22 7.46
N PHE A 24 2.63 9.64 6.26
CA PHE A 24 2.36 11.05 5.98
C PHE A 24 1.19 11.58 6.79
N ASP A 25 0.08 10.84 6.92
CA ASP A 25 -1.08 11.26 7.71
C ASP A 25 -0.71 11.47 9.19
N ASP A 26 0.06 10.54 9.78
CA ASP A 26 0.48 10.57 11.18
C ASP A 26 1.57 11.62 11.45
N SER A 27 2.65 11.60 10.66
CA SER A 27 3.90 12.28 10.98
C SER A 27 4.42 13.24 9.90
N GLY A 28 3.77 13.28 8.73
CA GLY A 28 4.22 14.08 7.58
C GLY A 28 5.56 13.63 7.00
N ILE A 29 6.29 14.56 6.38
CA ILE A 29 7.62 14.31 5.83
C ILE A 29 8.65 14.83 6.84
N ALA A 30 9.44 13.92 7.43
CA ALA A 30 10.45 14.25 8.43
C ALA A 30 9.89 15.08 9.61
N GLY A 31 8.67 14.78 10.06
CA GLY A 31 8.00 15.52 11.13
C GLY A 31 7.46 16.89 10.72
N ARG A 32 7.41 17.21 9.41
CA ARG A 32 6.87 18.47 8.88
C ARG A 32 5.73 18.21 7.88
N GLY A 33 4.62 18.93 8.07
CA GLY A 33 3.39 18.65 7.34
C GLY A 33 2.71 17.37 7.83
N GLY A 34 1.63 16.95 7.17
CA GLY A 34 0.82 15.78 7.54
C GLY A 34 -0.63 16.14 7.82
N ASN A 35 -1.44 15.14 8.17
CA ASN A 35 -2.87 15.30 8.45
C ASN A 35 -3.19 15.21 9.96
N GLY A 36 -2.17 15.25 10.83
CA GLY A 36 -2.32 15.23 12.28
C GLY A 36 -2.96 13.94 12.80
N GLY A 37 -2.66 12.81 12.17
CA GLY A 37 -3.27 11.51 12.47
C GLY A 37 -4.67 11.31 11.89
N LEU A 38 -5.21 12.28 11.15
CA LEU A 38 -6.46 12.10 10.41
C LEU A 38 -6.20 11.29 9.13
N ILE A 39 -7.11 10.37 8.81
CA ILE A 39 -7.03 9.60 7.57
C ILE A 39 -7.35 10.51 6.37
N SER A 40 -6.43 10.59 5.41
CA SER A 40 -6.63 11.34 4.18
C SER A 40 -7.35 10.53 3.09
N ARG A 41 -7.84 11.23 2.07
CA ARG A 41 -8.39 10.59 0.85
C ARG A 41 -7.35 9.74 0.14
N GLU A 42 -6.09 10.12 0.21
CA GLU A 42 -4.99 9.37 -0.39
C GLU A 42 -4.80 8.03 0.32
N THR A 43 -4.80 8.01 1.65
CA THR A 43 -4.76 6.77 2.44
C THR A 43 -5.94 5.86 2.12
N ILE A 44 -7.15 6.40 1.98
CA ILE A 44 -8.35 5.62 1.58
C ILE A 44 -8.14 5.00 0.19
N ARG A 45 -7.66 5.78 -0.78
CA ARG A 45 -7.39 5.30 -2.14
C ARG A 45 -6.33 4.19 -2.15
N LYS A 46 -5.21 4.38 -1.44
CA LYS A 46 -4.14 3.38 -1.34
C LYS A 46 -4.58 2.09 -0.65
N ALA A 47 -5.48 2.19 0.33
CA ALA A 47 -6.07 1.01 0.94
C ALA A 47 -6.92 0.19 -0.05
N ASP A 48 -7.67 0.87 -0.94
CA ASP A 48 -8.45 0.17 -1.97
C ASP A 48 -7.56 -0.45 -3.05
N GLU A 49 -6.46 0.21 -3.43
CA GLU A 49 -5.46 -0.35 -4.34
C GLU A 49 -4.81 -1.63 -3.78
N LEU A 50 -4.42 -1.61 -2.50
CA LEU A 50 -3.90 -2.78 -1.80
C LEU A 50 -4.95 -3.91 -1.78
N ARG A 51 -6.22 -3.59 -1.54
CA ARG A 51 -7.32 -4.57 -1.57
C ARG A 51 -7.39 -5.30 -2.91
N PHE A 52 -7.25 -4.59 -4.03
CA PHE A 52 -7.22 -5.22 -5.34
C PHE A 52 -5.97 -6.07 -5.59
N ALA A 53 -4.80 -5.64 -5.10
CA ALA A 53 -3.57 -6.43 -5.20
C ALA A 53 -3.65 -7.73 -4.39
N LEU A 54 -4.23 -7.69 -3.19
CA LEU A 54 -4.50 -8.87 -2.36
C LEU A 54 -5.42 -9.87 -3.10
N LEU A 55 -6.53 -9.39 -3.66
CA LEU A 55 -7.45 -10.24 -4.43
C LEU A 55 -6.77 -10.90 -5.64
N ARG A 56 -5.85 -10.21 -6.32
CA ARG A 56 -5.07 -10.80 -7.42
C ARG A 56 -4.09 -11.86 -6.91
N HIS A 57 -3.43 -11.60 -5.79
CA HIS A 57 -2.50 -12.53 -5.16
C HIS A 57 -3.21 -13.83 -4.72
N GLU A 58 -4.36 -13.73 -4.03
CA GLU A 58 -5.15 -14.89 -3.62
C GLU A 58 -5.57 -15.77 -4.81
N LYS A 59 -6.00 -15.14 -5.92
CA LYS A 59 -6.35 -15.85 -7.16
C LYS A 59 -5.16 -16.57 -7.78
N GLU A 60 -3.95 -16.03 -7.66
CA GLU A 60 -2.73 -16.68 -8.12
C GLU A 60 -2.37 -17.90 -7.27
N GLN A 61 -2.53 -17.81 -5.94
CA GLN A 61 -2.23 -18.93 -5.04
C GLN A 61 -3.25 -20.08 -5.13
N THR A 62 -4.45 -19.80 -5.64
CA THR A 62 -5.52 -20.81 -5.80
C THR A 62 -5.48 -21.50 -7.18
N LYS A 63 -4.60 -21.08 -8.08
CA LYS A 63 -4.33 -21.75 -9.37
C LYS A 63 -3.28 -22.85 -9.21
#